data_AF-L0J7H7-F1
#
_entry.id   AF-L0J7H7-F1
#
_cell.length_a   1.000
_cell.length_b   1.000
_cell.length_c   1.000
_cell.angle_alpha   90.00
_cell.angle_beta   90.00
_cell.angle_gamma   90.00
#
_symmetry.space_group_name_H-M   'P 1'
#
loop_
_entity.id
_entity.type
_entity.pdbx_description
1 polymer ?
#
loop_
_entity_poly.entity_id
_entity_poly.type
_entity_poly.pdbx_seq_one_letter_code
_entity_poly.pdbx_strand_id
1 'polypeptide(L)'
;MAAKQWVVHPNRSQIGADEPGRNGHYRPAQRRRRPVTESTCTARVVLPRRLRPLADPDGSLTFGGQDWWFVVGSARAFARAYTNIEVPPPFGFKDRGRWWWWDDTTTEVSILEGPEAIGYVEEYLKRLFPRRSITLVDRR
;
A
#
# COMPACT_ATOMS: atom_id res chain seq x y z
N MET A 1 -5.16 17.23 -52.01
CA MET A 1 -4.56 16.32 -51.01
C MET A 1 -5.71 15.68 -50.24
N ALA A 2 -5.89 14.36 -50.31
CA ALA A 2 -6.99 13.68 -49.64
C ALA A 2 -6.72 13.56 -48.13
N ALA A 3 -7.71 13.92 -47.30
CA ALA A 3 -7.60 13.83 -45.85
C ALA A 3 -7.45 12.37 -45.41
N LYS A 4 -6.42 12.08 -44.61
CA LYS A 4 -6.16 10.75 -44.06
C LYS A 4 -7.26 10.41 -43.06
N GLN A 5 -8.18 9.52 -43.43
CA GLN A 5 -9.28 9.08 -42.57
C GLN A 5 -8.73 8.12 -41.51
N TRP A 6 -8.77 8.54 -40.24
CA TRP A 6 -8.42 7.68 -39.11
C TRP A 6 -9.62 6.81 -38.75
N VAL A 7 -9.49 5.50 -38.90
CA VAL A 7 -10.48 4.54 -38.42
C VAL A 7 -10.18 4.25 -36.95
N VAL A 8 -10.98 4.81 -36.04
CA VAL A 8 -10.88 4.52 -34.60
C VAL A 8 -11.52 3.16 -34.34
N HIS A 9 -10.72 2.17 -33.96
CA HIS A 9 -11.25 0.88 -33.54
C HIS A 9 -12.13 1.05 -32.29
N PRO A 10 -13.26 0.32 -32.18
CA PRO A 10 -14.13 0.40 -31.03
C PRO A 10 -13.35 0.09 -29.75
N ASN A 11 -13.49 0.97 -28.75
CA ASN A 11 -12.81 0.83 -27.47
C ASN A 11 -13.28 -0.47 -26.81
N ARG A 12 -12.35 -1.41 -26.58
CA ARG A 12 -12.60 -2.69 -25.89
C ARG A 12 -13.23 -2.52 -24.50
N SER A 13 -13.12 -1.32 -23.92
CA SER A 13 -13.64 -0.96 -22.60
C SER A 13 -14.96 -0.18 -22.66
N GLN A 14 -15.52 0.09 -23.85
CA GLN A 14 -16.80 0.78 -23.98
C GLN A 14 -17.91 -0.10 -23.41
N ILE A 15 -18.69 0.45 -22.49
CA ILE A 15 -19.79 -0.27 -21.84
C ILE A 15 -20.90 -0.46 -22.89
N GLY A 16 -21.29 -1.71 -23.14
CA GLY A 16 -22.31 -2.10 -24.10
C GLY A 16 -23.21 -3.21 -23.55
N ALA A 17 -24.26 -3.55 -24.30
CA ALA A 17 -25.09 -4.71 -24.00
C ALA A 17 -24.28 -6.01 -24.14
N ASP A 18 -24.60 -7.00 -23.32
CA ASP A 18 -23.97 -8.31 -23.35
C ASP A 18 -24.49 -9.09 -24.57
N GLU A 19 -23.63 -9.28 -25.58
CA GLU A 19 -23.95 -9.96 -26.83
C GLU A 19 -22.96 -11.11 -27.06
N PRO A 20 -23.40 -12.28 -27.57
CA PRO A 20 -22.51 -13.40 -27.87
C PRO A 20 -21.37 -12.97 -28.83
N GLY A 21 -20.11 -13.10 -28.38
CA GLY A 21 -18.92 -12.73 -29.15
C GLY A 21 -18.27 -11.39 -28.76
N ARG A 22 -18.83 -10.64 -27.81
CA ARG A 22 -18.22 -9.42 -27.23
C ARG A 22 -17.56 -9.70 -25.88
N ASN A 23 -16.38 -10.33 -25.91
CA ASN A 23 -15.66 -10.78 -24.71
C ASN A 23 -14.97 -9.63 -23.91
N GLY A 24 -15.39 -8.37 -24.09
CA GLY A 24 -14.70 -7.18 -23.58
C GLY A 24 -15.19 -6.65 -22.23
N HIS A 25 -16.33 -7.14 -21.72
CA HIS A 25 -16.95 -6.58 -20.52
C HIS A 25 -16.49 -7.30 -19.25
N TYR A 26 -15.18 -7.27 -18.97
CA TYR A 26 -14.69 -7.71 -17.67
C TYR A 26 -15.27 -6.82 -16.56
N ARG A 27 -16.24 -7.35 -15.81
CA ARG A 27 -16.72 -6.76 -14.56
C ARG A 27 -16.01 -7.48 -13.42
N PRO A 28 -15.06 -6.85 -12.70
CA PRO A 28 -14.58 -7.45 -11.47
C PRO A 28 -15.78 -7.59 -10.55
N ALA A 29 -16.03 -8.80 -10.03
CA ALA A 29 -17.02 -9.00 -8.99
C ALA A 29 -16.64 -8.08 -7.83
N GLN A 30 -17.43 -7.03 -7.61
CA GLN A 30 -17.17 -6.04 -6.58
C GLN A 30 -17.44 -6.72 -5.23
N ARG A 31 -16.43 -7.43 -4.70
CA ARG A 31 -16.48 -8.01 -3.37
C ARG A 31 -16.73 -6.84 -2.42
N ARG A 32 -17.91 -6.77 -1.82
CA ARG A 32 -18.26 -5.75 -0.81
C ARG A 32 -17.24 -5.87 0.31
N ARG A 33 -16.21 -5.02 0.28
CA ARG A 33 -15.28 -4.88 1.41
C ARG A 33 -16.11 -4.32 2.56
N ARG A 34 -16.15 -5.03 3.68
CA ARG A 34 -16.77 -4.49 4.90
C ARG A 34 -16.07 -3.16 5.21
N PRO A 35 -16.80 -2.09 5.56
CA PRO A 35 -16.16 -0.88 6.06
C PRO A 35 -15.29 -1.27 7.25
N VAL A 36 -14.04 -0.83 7.23
CA VAL A 36 -13.09 -1.04 8.32
C VAL A 36 -13.53 -0.12 9.46
N THR A 37 -14.32 -0.64 10.40
CA THR A 37 -14.77 0.15 11.55
C THR A 37 -13.65 0.30 12.59
N GLU A 38 -12.72 -0.67 12.67
CA GLU A 38 -11.61 -0.67 13.61
C GLU A 38 -10.34 -1.17 12.94
N SER A 39 -9.21 -0.51 13.19
CA SER A 39 -7.88 -0.97 12.74
C SER A 39 -7.30 -1.94 13.76
N THR A 40 -6.92 -3.15 13.32
CA THR A 40 -6.27 -4.16 14.16
C THR A 40 -4.76 -3.89 14.27
N CYS A 41 -4.13 -3.45 13.18
CA CYS A 41 -2.73 -3.05 13.15
C CYS A 41 -2.64 -1.53 13.01
N THR A 42 -1.86 -0.89 13.87
CA THR A 42 -1.68 0.57 13.87
C THR A 42 -0.23 0.95 14.09
N ALA A 43 0.29 1.88 13.27
CA ALA A 43 1.57 2.55 13.47
C ALA A 43 1.35 4.06 13.62
N ARG A 44 1.80 4.62 14.73
CA ARG A 44 1.70 6.04 15.03
C ARG A 44 3.08 6.68 15.02
N VAL A 45 3.28 7.71 14.20
CA VAL A 45 4.58 8.34 13.96
C VAL A 45 4.52 9.83 14.30
N VAL A 46 5.47 10.33 15.08
CA VAL A 46 5.58 11.77 15.34
C VAL A 46 6.24 12.47 14.14
N LEU A 47 5.54 13.41 13.53
CA LEU A 47 6.01 14.10 12.34
C LEU A 47 6.88 15.32 12.66
N PRO A 48 7.84 15.67 11.77
CA PRO A 48 8.59 16.93 11.91
C PRO A 48 7.66 18.14 11.76
N ARG A 49 8.08 19.28 12.33
CA ARG A 49 7.31 20.55 12.26
C ARG A 49 6.86 20.94 10.85
N ARG A 50 7.67 20.67 9.83
CA ARG A 50 7.34 20.96 8.42
C ARG A 50 6.14 20.18 7.89
N LEU A 51 5.87 19.00 8.46
CA LEU A 51 4.76 18.12 8.06
C LEU A 51 3.60 18.14 9.06
N ARG A 52 3.63 19.03 10.06
CA ARG A 52 2.50 19.24 10.99
C ARG A 52 1.16 19.52 10.31
N PRO A 53 1.09 20.22 9.16
CA PRO A 53 -0.20 20.40 8.47
C PRO A 53 -0.84 19.09 8.00
N LEU A 54 -0.08 18.00 7.93
CA LEU A 54 -0.57 16.66 7.55
C LEU A 54 -0.79 15.75 8.78
N ALA A 55 -0.52 16.25 9.99
CA ALA A 55 -0.58 15.50 11.23
C ALA A 55 -1.92 15.75 11.95
N ASP A 56 -2.24 14.85 12.89
CA ASP A 56 -3.24 15.05 13.92
C ASP A 56 -2.84 16.25 14.84
N PRO A 57 -3.78 16.79 15.66
CA PRO A 57 -3.51 17.97 16.50
C PRO A 57 -2.30 17.84 17.46
N ASP A 58 -1.97 16.62 17.87
CA ASP A 58 -0.79 16.32 18.69
C ASP A 58 0.52 16.22 17.89
N GLY A 59 0.48 16.41 16.58
CA GLY A 59 1.63 16.37 15.68
C GLY A 59 2.07 14.96 15.28
N SER A 60 1.27 13.94 15.58
CA SER A 60 1.49 12.58 15.10
C SER A 60 0.60 12.24 13.89
N LEU A 61 0.98 11.20 13.16
CA LEU A 61 0.21 10.65 12.07
C LEU A 61 0.03 9.15 12.32
N THR A 62 -1.20 8.68 12.13
CA THR A 62 -1.57 7.29 12.39
C THR A 62 -1.85 6.54 11.08
N PHE A 63 -1.11 5.46 10.85
CA PHE A 63 -1.33 4.49 9.79
C PHE A 63 -2.04 3.27 10.37
N GLY A 64 -3.33 3.10 10.07
CA GLY A 64 -4.16 2.02 10.60
C GLY A 64 -4.72 1.13 9.50
N GLY A 65 -4.75 -0.19 9.73
CA GLY A 65 -5.30 -1.17 8.81
C GLY A 65 -5.69 -2.47 9.49
N GLN A 66 -6.16 -3.43 8.69
CA GLN A 66 -6.50 -4.79 9.15
C GLN A 66 -5.28 -5.71 9.26
N ASP A 67 -4.16 -5.31 8.64
CA ASP A 67 -2.93 -6.06 8.61
C ASP A 67 -1.72 -5.10 8.50
N TRP A 68 -0.54 -5.64 8.78
CA TRP A 68 0.70 -4.88 8.65
C TRP A 68 1.03 -4.51 7.19
N TRP A 69 0.55 -5.27 6.20
CA TRP A 69 0.74 -4.96 4.78
C TRP A 69 0.17 -3.59 4.42
N PHE A 70 -1.05 -3.30 4.86
CA PHE A 70 -1.69 -2.02 4.64
C PHE A 70 -0.92 -0.89 5.34
N VAL A 71 -0.50 -1.11 6.59
CA VAL A 71 0.22 -0.12 7.39
C VAL A 71 1.56 0.24 6.75
N VAL A 72 2.41 -0.74 6.42
CA VAL A 72 3.72 -0.46 5.79
C VAL A 72 3.58 0.11 4.38
N GLY A 73 2.56 -0.31 3.63
CA GLY A 73 2.27 0.22 2.29
C GLY A 73 1.86 1.69 2.32
N SER A 74 0.92 2.05 3.20
CA SER A 74 0.45 3.43 3.38
C SER A 74 1.56 4.34 3.93
N ALA A 75 2.32 3.88 4.92
CA ALA A 75 3.48 4.59 5.45
C ALA A 75 4.53 4.87 4.37
N ARG A 76 4.85 3.88 3.53
CA ARG A 76 5.79 4.04 2.42
C ARG A 76 5.29 5.05 1.39
N ALA A 77 4.01 4.96 1.03
CA ALA A 77 3.40 5.90 0.09
C ALA A 77 3.44 7.34 0.63
N PHE A 78 3.16 7.53 1.91
CA PHE A 78 3.28 8.82 2.58
C PHE A 78 4.73 9.34 2.55
N ALA A 79 5.71 8.51 2.93
CA ALA A 79 7.12 8.91 2.89
C ALA A 79 7.53 9.35 1.48
N ARG A 80 7.19 8.57 0.46
CA ARG A 80 7.46 8.92 -0.94
C ARG A 80 6.83 10.24 -1.39
N ALA A 81 5.64 10.57 -0.89
CA ALA A 81 4.92 11.77 -1.31
C ALA A 81 5.34 13.03 -0.57
N TYR A 82 5.72 12.92 0.70
CA TYR A 82 5.82 14.07 1.61
C TYR A 82 7.18 14.22 2.31
N THR A 83 8.09 13.28 2.17
CA THR A 83 9.43 13.37 2.75
C THR A 83 10.50 13.37 1.67
N ASN A 84 11.68 13.92 2.00
CA ASN A 84 12.83 13.98 1.10
C ASN A 84 13.84 12.87 1.38
N ILE A 85 13.40 11.74 1.96
CA ILE A 85 14.29 10.62 2.20
C ILE A 85 14.43 9.77 0.95
N GLU A 86 15.52 9.03 0.86
CA GLU A 86 15.56 7.87 -0.02
C GLU A 86 14.61 6.80 0.54
N VAL A 87 13.52 6.57 -0.17
CA VAL A 87 12.49 5.63 0.27
C VAL A 87 13.00 4.21 0.01
N PRO A 88 13.05 3.33 1.03
CA PRO A 88 13.47 1.94 0.84
C PRO A 88 12.59 1.21 -0.19
N PRO A 89 13.05 0.05 -0.68
CA PRO A 89 12.23 -0.85 -1.49
C PRO A 89 10.87 -1.14 -0.84
N PRO A 90 9.87 -1.61 -1.61
CA PRO A 90 8.63 -2.12 -1.02
C PRO A 90 8.94 -3.11 0.11
N PHE A 91 8.12 -3.08 1.17
CA PHE A 91 8.33 -3.90 2.38
C PHE A 91 8.60 -5.37 2.05
N GLY A 92 7.82 -5.93 1.13
CA GLY A 92 8.14 -7.19 0.50
C GLY A 92 7.22 -7.49 -0.66
N PHE A 93 7.54 -8.53 -1.40
CA PHE A 93 6.71 -9.05 -2.47
C PHE A 93 6.97 -10.54 -2.64
N LYS A 94 5.99 -11.24 -3.21
CA LYS A 94 6.13 -12.66 -3.54
C LYS A 94 6.48 -12.80 -5.01
N ASP A 95 7.59 -13.46 -5.30
CA ASP A 95 7.99 -13.83 -6.65
C ASP A 95 8.38 -15.31 -6.70
N ARG A 96 7.88 -16.01 -7.73
CA ARG A 96 8.12 -17.45 -7.96
C ARG A 96 7.97 -18.34 -6.70
N GLY A 97 6.96 -18.05 -5.89
CA GLY A 97 6.65 -18.83 -4.68
C GLY A 97 7.44 -18.42 -3.43
N ARG A 98 8.44 -17.55 -3.54
CA ARG A 98 9.27 -17.08 -2.44
C ARG A 98 8.98 -15.62 -2.11
N TRP A 99 9.04 -15.28 -0.83
CA TRP A 99 8.97 -13.89 -0.39
C TRP A 99 10.35 -13.24 -0.43
N TRP A 100 10.37 -12.00 -0.91
CA TRP A 100 11.52 -11.10 -0.93
C TRP A 100 11.18 -9.89 -0.07
N TRP A 101 12.12 -9.50 0.79
CA TRP A 101 11.90 -8.45 1.79
C TRP A 101 12.82 -7.25 1.55
N TRP A 102 12.48 -6.13 2.18
CA TRP A 102 13.19 -4.85 2.05
C TRP A 102 14.64 -4.89 2.56
N ASP A 103 15.00 -5.89 3.36
CA ASP A 103 16.31 -6.11 3.97
C ASP A 103 17.16 -7.14 3.19
N ASP A 104 16.80 -7.42 1.93
CA ASP A 104 17.41 -8.41 1.05
C ASP A 104 17.31 -9.87 1.54
N THR A 105 16.51 -10.14 2.59
CA THR A 105 16.22 -11.50 3.01
C THR A 105 15.12 -12.14 2.17
N THR A 106 15.07 -13.47 2.19
CA THR A 106 14.02 -14.23 1.52
C THR A 106 13.49 -15.34 2.41
N THR A 107 12.19 -15.60 2.34
CA THR A 107 11.53 -16.63 3.15
C THR A 107 10.48 -17.40 2.33
N GLU A 108 10.15 -18.62 2.75
CA GLU A 108 9.08 -19.41 2.11
C GLU A 108 7.69 -18.93 2.52
N VAL A 109 7.55 -18.50 3.78
CA VAL A 109 6.33 -17.95 4.38
C VAL A 109 6.47 -16.46 4.65
N SER A 110 5.35 -15.77 4.83
CA SER A 110 5.36 -14.32 5.09
C SER A 110 5.93 -14.01 6.48
N ILE A 111 6.91 -13.12 6.61
CA ILE A 111 7.41 -12.68 7.93
C ILE A 111 6.33 -11.93 8.74
N LEU A 112 5.26 -11.47 8.07
CA LEU A 112 4.12 -10.81 8.71
C LEU A 112 3.10 -11.77 9.34
N GLU A 113 3.25 -13.08 9.11
CA GLU A 113 2.42 -14.13 9.73
C GLU A 113 3.05 -14.67 11.02
N GLY A 114 4.34 -14.41 11.26
CA GLY A 114 5.04 -14.85 12.46
C GLY A 114 4.89 -13.89 13.65
N PRO A 115 5.24 -14.35 14.88
CA PRO A 115 5.19 -13.52 16.09
C PRO A 115 6.17 -12.33 16.04
N GLU A 116 7.21 -12.42 15.20
CA GLU A 116 8.23 -11.38 15.02
C GLU A 116 7.81 -10.27 14.05
N ALA A 117 6.62 -10.36 13.44
CA ALA A 117 6.14 -9.43 12.42
C ALA A 117 6.28 -7.96 12.82
N ILE A 118 5.93 -7.64 14.07
CA ILE A 118 5.98 -6.27 14.59
C ILE A 118 7.40 -5.69 14.60
N GLY A 119 8.42 -6.54 14.84
CA GLY A 119 9.82 -6.13 14.84
C GLY A 119 10.29 -5.72 13.44
N TYR A 120 10.03 -6.56 12.43
CA TYR A 120 10.34 -6.25 11.03
C TYR A 120 9.62 -4.99 10.54
N VAL A 121 8.37 -4.78 10.95
CA VAL A 121 7.61 -3.57 10.64
C VAL A 121 8.25 -2.35 11.31
N GLU A 122 8.65 -2.45 12.57
CA GLU A 122 9.29 -1.35 13.29
C GLU A 122 10.60 -0.92 12.62
N GLU A 123 11.45 -1.88 12.26
CA GLU A 123 12.72 -1.60 11.58
C GLU A 123 12.53 -0.91 10.24
N TYR A 124 11.57 -1.38 9.45
CA TYR A 124 11.22 -0.76 8.18
C TYR A 124 10.70 0.67 8.36
N LEU A 125 9.81 0.89 9.34
CA LEU A 125 9.28 2.22 9.63
C LEU A 125 10.36 3.17 10.19
N LYS A 126 11.35 2.66 10.93
CA LYS A 126 12.52 3.44 11.35
C LYS A 126 13.36 3.93 10.17
N ARG A 127 13.43 3.15 9.07
CA ARG A 127 14.05 3.61 7.82
C ARG A 127 13.21 4.66 7.11
N LEU A 128 11.88 4.53 7.12
CA LEU A 128 10.96 5.51 6.53
C LEU A 128 10.86 6.83 7.31
N PHE A 129 11.04 6.78 8.63
CA PHE A 129 10.92 7.93 9.51
C PHE A 129 12.11 8.00 10.47
N PRO A 130 13.31 8.31 9.94
CA PRO A 130 14.52 8.29 10.75
C PRO A 130 14.44 9.32 11.88
N ARG A 131 14.87 8.89 13.07
CA ARG A 131 14.89 9.70 14.31
C ARG A 131 13.51 10.19 14.74
N ARG A 132 12.44 9.49 14.36
CA ARG A 132 11.07 9.76 14.83
C ARG A 132 10.65 8.73 15.86
N SER A 133 9.77 9.16 16.77
CA SER A 133 9.10 8.23 17.69
C SER A 133 8.02 7.49 16.91
N ILE A 134 8.01 6.17 17.05
CA ILE A 134 7.09 5.25 16.37
C ILE A 134 6.48 4.36 17.44
N THR A 135 5.15 4.34 17.52
CA THR A 135 4.41 3.44 18.41
C THR A 135 3.61 2.47 17.56
N LEU A 136 3.81 1.17 17.80
CA LEU A 136 3.10 0.09 17.10
C LEU A 136 2.10 -0.58 18.04
N VAL A 137 0.94 -0.91 17.50
CA VAL A 137 -0.10 -1.66 18.21
C VAL A 137 -0.60 -2.77 17.27
N ASP A 138 -0.54 -4.01 17.75
CA ASP A 138 -1.16 -5.18 17.11
C ASP A 138 -2.32 -5.66 17.98
N ARG A 139 -3.51 -5.80 17.40
CA ARG A 139 -4.75 -6.28 18.05
C ARG A 139 -5.34 -7.49 17.33
N ARG A 140 -4.56 -8.16 16.49
CA ARG A 140 -4.96 -9.39 15.79
C ARG A 140 -5.00 -10.59 16.73
#